data_AF-A0AAV1ZJN7-F1
#
_entry.id   AF-A0AAV1ZJN7-F1
#
_cell.length_a   1.000
_cell.length_b   1.000
_cell.length_c   1.000
_cell.angle_alpha   90.00
_cell.angle_beta   90.00
_cell.angle_gamma   90.00
#
_symmetry.space_group_name_H-M   'P 1'
#
loop_
_entity.id
_entity.type
_entity.pdbx_description
1 polymer ?
#
loop_
_entity_poly.entity_id
_entity_poly.type
_entity_poly.pdbx_seq_one_letter_code
_entity_poly.pdbx_strand_id
1 'polypeptide(L)'
;MKNFILVLGVFFAVCVFWSYGYSNEEFVKQWNCISESKDNDLCNKFQDCIKLVPQCNVLPYLYCMKKILPDGAGSCSETEQAYGNEKQRREVDKCYSDITTLPNGDDWTTFQEMAPFLGCVEDLGNKCKSRENSESSESNESNSHEKSK
;
A
#
# COMPACT_ATOMS: atom_id res chain seq x y z
N MET A 1 19.09 40.07 17.84
CA MET A 1 18.70 38.68 18.14
C MET A 1 17.18 38.60 18.40
N LYS A 2 16.33 38.81 17.38
CA LYS A 2 14.86 38.72 17.54
C LYS A 2 14.12 38.10 16.35
N ASN A 3 14.83 37.66 15.30
CA ASN A 3 14.20 37.16 14.07
C ASN A 3 14.44 35.65 13.82
N PHE A 4 15.15 34.95 14.70
CA PHE A 4 15.46 33.52 14.51
C PHE A 4 14.41 32.57 15.10
N ILE A 5 13.49 33.06 15.93
CA ILE A 5 12.49 32.22 16.62
C ILE A 5 11.26 31.97 15.73
N LEU A 6 10.97 32.85 14.76
CA LEU A 6 9.77 32.73 13.91
C LEU A 6 9.93 31.72 12.76
N VAL A 7 11.15 31.35 12.37
CA VAL A 7 11.36 30.40 11.27
C VAL A 7 11.22 28.95 11.74
N LEU A 8 11.44 28.67 13.03
CA LEU A 8 11.29 27.33 13.60
C LEU A 8 9.82 26.93 13.82
N GLY A 9 8.92 27.90 14.02
CA GLY A 9 7.49 27.64 14.17
C GLY A 9 6.77 27.26 12.87
N VAL A 10 7.27 27.72 11.72
CA VAL A 10 6.64 27.46 10.42
C VAL A 10 6.98 26.07 9.89
N PHE A 11 8.16 25.52 10.20
CA PHE A 11 8.52 24.15 9.80
C PHE A 11 7.78 23.06 10.61
N PHE A 12 7.37 23.34 11.85
CA PHE A 12 6.57 22.38 12.64
C PHE A 12 5.10 22.32 12.21
N ALA A 13 4.58 23.35 11.54
CA ALA A 13 3.18 23.38 11.11
C ALA A 13 2.89 22.49 9.88
N VAL A 14 3.92 22.08 9.11
CA VAL A 14 3.75 21.24 7.91
C VAL A 14 3.87 19.74 8.22
N CYS A 15 4.29 19.38 9.44
CA CYS A 15 4.34 17.98 9.88
C CYS A 15 3.15 17.58 10.76
N VAL A 16 2.08 18.38 10.79
CA VAL A 16 0.75 17.87 11.13
C VAL A 16 0.27 17.07 9.92
N PHE A 17 0.91 15.92 9.70
CA PHE A 17 0.30 14.84 8.93
C PHE A 17 -1.02 14.59 9.64
N TRP A 18 -2.09 15.06 9.03
CA TRP A 18 -3.41 14.51 9.26
C TRP A 18 -3.26 13.02 8.97
N SER A 19 -2.96 12.23 10.00
CA SER A 19 -3.20 10.80 9.98
C SER A 19 -4.72 10.67 10.01
N TYR A 20 -5.36 10.98 8.87
CA TYR A 20 -6.61 10.33 8.52
C TYR A 20 -6.30 8.85 8.67
N GLY A 21 -6.80 8.25 9.73
CA GLY A 21 -6.45 6.89 10.12
C GLY A 21 -6.53 6.00 8.89
N TYR A 22 -5.38 5.51 8.46
CA TYR A 22 -5.32 4.56 7.37
C TYR A 22 -6.04 3.31 7.87
N SER A 23 -7.07 2.84 7.17
CA SER A 23 -7.82 1.67 7.63
C SER A 23 -7.25 0.39 7.05
N ASN A 24 -7.41 -0.74 7.73
CA ASN A 24 -7.05 -2.05 7.15
C ASN A 24 -7.73 -2.28 5.79
N GLU A 25 -8.97 -1.82 5.62
CA GLU A 25 -9.67 -1.95 4.34
C GLU A 25 -8.99 -1.12 3.23
N GLU A 26 -8.53 0.10 3.54
CA GLU A 26 -7.78 0.88 2.56
C GLU A 26 -6.42 0.23 2.27
N PHE A 27 -5.72 -0.29 3.29
CA PHE A 27 -4.49 -1.05 3.08
C PHE A 27 -4.70 -2.21 2.11
N VAL A 28 -5.68 -3.07 2.40
CA VAL A 28 -5.98 -4.26 1.60
C VAL A 28 -6.36 -3.84 0.18
N LYS A 29 -7.14 -2.78 0.01
CA LYS A 29 -7.53 -2.27 -1.30
C LYS A 29 -6.31 -1.84 -2.13
N GLN A 30 -5.39 -1.10 -1.52
CA GLN A 30 -4.16 -0.66 -2.21
C GLN A 30 -3.24 -1.86 -2.51
N TRP A 31 -3.11 -2.78 -1.56
CA TRP A 31 -2.33 -4.00 -1.75
C TRP A 31 -2.91 -4.88 -2.86
N ASN A 32 -4.23 -5.05 -2.93
CA ASN A 32 -4.91 -5.76 -4.01
C ASN A 32 -4.58 -5.14 -5.37
N CYS A 33 -4.74 -3.82 -5.51
CA CYS A 33 -4.43 -3.13 -6.76
C CYS A 33 -2.98 -3.40 -7.18
N ILE A 34 -2.01 -3.17 -6.29
CA ILE A 34 -0.58 -3.37 -6.59
C ILE A 34 -0.33 -4.81 -7.02
N SER A 35 -0.87 -5.77 -6.28
CA SER A 35 -0.69 -7.20 -6.51
C SER A 35 -1.30 -7.67 -7.84
N GLU A 36 -2.48 -7.16 -8.18
CA GLU A 36 -3.25 -7.54 -9.37
C GLU A 36 -2.84 -6.78 -10.61
N SER A 37 -2.13 -5.65 -10.47
CA SER A 37 -1.62 -4.86 -11.58
C SER A 37 -0.69 -5.63 -12.51
N LYS A 38 -0.09 -6.73 -12.02
CA LYS A 38 0.92 -7.54 -12.74
C LYS A 38 2.14 -6.73 -13.22
N ASP A 39 2.31 -5.53 -12.67
CA ASP A 39 3.44 -4.66 -12.92
C ASP A 39 4.58 -5.01 -11.96
N ASN A 40 5.62 -5.62 -12.53
CA ASN A 40 6.87 -5.93 -11.86
C ASN A 40 7.43 -4.76 -11.05
N ASP A 41 7.41 -3.54 -11.58
CA ASP A 41 7.97 -2.35 -10.91
C ASP A 41 7.14 -1.97 -9.68
N LEU A 42 5.81 -1.96 -9.78
CA LEU A 42 4.93 -1.68 -8.63
C LEU A 42 5.07 -2.74 -7.53
N CYS A 43 5.07 -4.01 -7.92
CA CYS A 43 5.20 -5.13 -6.99
C CYS A 43 6.57 -5.17 -6.29
N ASN A 44 7.65 -4.85 -7.00
CA ASN A 44 8.99 -4.75 -6.41
C ASN A 44 9.09 -3.55 -5.46
N LYS A 45 8.50 -2.41 -5.81
CA LYS A 45 8.44 -1.25 -4.92
C LYS A 45 7.64 -1.51 -3.65
N PHE A 46 6.63 -2.38 -3.69
CA PHE A 46 5.95 -2.81 -2.47
C PHE A 46 6.88 -3.51 -1.49
N GLN A 47 7.85 -4.31 -1.99
CA GLN A 47 8.88 -4.89 -1.13
C GLN A 47 9.79 -3.82 -0.50
N ASP A 48 10.04 -2.72 -1.20
CA ASP A 48 10.75 -1.58 -0.64
C ASP A 48 9.94 -0.89 0.46
N CYS A 49 8.61 -0.79 0.32
CA CYS A 49 7.76 -0.30 1.40
C CYS A 49 7.88 -1.17 2.66
N ILE A 50 7.93 -2.50 2.53
CA ILE A 50 8.08 -3.41 3.68
C ILE A 50 9.35 -3.12 4.49
N LYS A 51 10.43 -2.63 3.86
CA LYS A 51 11.68 -2.25 4.56
C LYS A 51 11.50 -1.06 5.50
N LEU A 52 10.41 -0.30 5.34
CA LEU A 52 10.04 0.82 6.22
C LEU A 52 9.28 0.37 7.46
N VAL A 53 8.86 -0.89 7.54
CA VAL A 53 8.18 -1.44 8.71
C VAL A 53 9.19 -1.52 9.87
N PRO A 54 8.88 -0.95 11.06
CA PRO A 54 9.72 -1.07 12.24
C PRO A 54 10.03 -2.53 12.59
N GLN A 55 11.23 -2.80 13.10
CA GLN A 55 11.66 -4.17 13.40
C GLN A 55 10.72 -4.93 14.37
N CYS A 56 10.12 -4.21 15.34
CA CYS A 56 9.17 -4.80 16.27
C CYS A 56 7.86 -5.26 15.60
N ASN A 57 7.53 -4.68 14.44
CA ASN A 57 6.28 -4.87 13.72
C ASN A 57 6.46 -5.76 12.47
N VAL A 58 7.68 -5.85 11.93
CA VAL A 58 7.95 -6.68 10.75
C VAL A 58 7.91 -8.18 11.05
N LEU A 59 8.28 -8.61 12.27
CA LEU A 59 8.27 -10.02 12.63
C LEU A 59 6.85 -10.63 12.63
N PRO A 60 5.83 -10.01 13.26
CA PRO A 60 4.45 -10.47 13.13
C PRO A 60 3.95 -10.50 11.68
N TYR A 61 4.29 -9.49 10.87
CA TYR A 61 3.94 -9.47 9.45
C TYR A 61 4.53 -10.67 8.69
N LEU A 62 5.83 -10.92 8.85
CA LEU A 62 6.52 -12.06 8.23
C LEU A 62 5.97 -13.40 8.70
N TYR A 63 5.60 -13.51 9.98
CA TYR A 63 4.93 -14.69 10.52
C TYR A 63 3.60 -14.95 9.81
N CYS A 64 2.74 -13.94 9.69
CA CYS A 64 1.45 -14.06 9.04
C CYS A 64 1.58 -14.38 7.54
N MET A 65 2.49 -13.71 6.85
CA MET A 65 2.83 -14.00 5.46
C MET A 65 3.23 -15.47 5.29
N LYS A 66 4.17 -15.98 6.09
CA LYS A 66 4.62 -17.38 5.99
C LYS A 66 3.52 -18.39 6.35
N LYS A 67 2.63 -18.05 7.27
CA LYS A 67 1.54 -18.92 7.71
C LYS A 67 0.47 -19.10 6.63
N ILE A 68 0.13 -18.03 5.92
CA ILE A 68 -0.93 -18.02 4.90
C ILE A 68 -0.39 -18.33 3.50
N LEU A 69 0.84 -17.89 3.22
CA LEU A 69 1.56 -18.08 1.96
C LEU A 69 2.85 -18.87 2.24
N PRO A 70 2.75 -20.18 2.47
CA PRO A 70 3.90 -21.01 2.86
C PRO A 70 4.97 -21.09 1.75
N ASP A 71 4.57 -20.97 0.49
CA ASP A 71 5.45 -20.94 -0.68
C ASP A 71 6.05 -19.55 -0.94
N GLY A 72 5.74 -18.58 -0.06
CA GLY A 72 6.18 -17.19 -0.16
C GLY A 72 5.24 -16.31 -0.97
N ALA A 73 5.68 -15.07 -1.22
CA ALA A 73 4.89 -14.07 -1.93
C ALA A 73 4.75 -14.33 -3.44
N GLY A 74 5.38 -15.37 -4.00
CA GLY A 74 5.41 -15.58 -5.45
C GLY A 74 6.12 -14.46 -6.20
N SER A 75 5.87 -14.38 -7.50
CA SER A 75 6.41 -13.34 -8.38
C SER A 75 5.29 -12.48 -8.95
N CYS A 76 5.58 -11.22 -9.21
CA CYS A 76 4.70 -10.37 -9.98
C CYS A 76 5.21 -10.36 -11.41
N SER A 77 4.39 -10.75 -12.37
CA SER A 77 4.74 -10.75 -13.79
C SER A 77 3.47 -10.53 -14.60
N GLU A 78 3.60 -10.32 -15.91
CA GLU A 78 2.46 -10.16 -16.81
C GLU A 78 1.45 -11.32 -16.72
N THR A 79 1.90 -12.50 -16.26
CA THR A 79 1.07 -13.71 -16.12
C THR A 79 0.73 -14.09 -14.69
N GLU A 80 1.45 -13.57 -13.69
CA GLU A 80 1.32 -13.98 -12.29
C GLU A 80 1.19 -12.77 -11.35
N GLN A 81 0.28 -12.87 -10.37
CA GLN A 81 0.23 -11.89 -9.28
C GLN A 81 1.13 -12.34 -8.13
N ALA A 82 1.73 -11.37 -7.44
CA ALA A 82 2.39 -11.63 -6.17
C ALA A 82 1.38 -11.77 -5.02
N TYR A 83 1.86 -12.07 -3.82
CA TYR A 83 1.17 -12.03 -2.53
C TYR A 83 -0.12 -12.88 -2.44
N GLY A 84 -0.26 -13.91 -3.26
CA GLY A 84 -1.47 -14.76 -3.29
C GLY A 84 -2.68 -14.03 -3.87
N ASN A 85 -3.87 -14.61 -3.69
CA ASN A 85 -5.13 -13.96 -4.10
C ASN A 85 -5.68 -13.01 -3.02
N GLU A 86 -6.72 -12.24 -3.35
CA GLU A 86 -7.35 -11.29 -2.42
C GLU A 86 -7.72 -11.93 -1.08
N LYS A 87 -8.29 -13.14 -1.09
CA LYS A 87 -8.68 -13.83 0.14
C LYS A 87 -7.47 -14.07 1.04
N GLN A 88 -6.36 -14.53 0.47
CA GLN A 88 -5.11 -14.74 1.21
C GLN A 88 -4.54 -13.42 1.74
N ARG A 89 -4.57 -12.34 0.97
CA ARG A 89 -4.11 -11.02 1.44
C ARG A 89 -4.94 -10.50 2.62
N ARG A 90 -6.27 -10.68 2.57
CA ARG A 90 -7.17 -10.39 3.71
C ARG A 90 -6.88 -11.27 4.92
N GLU A 91 -6.56 -12.55 4.72
CA GLU A 91 -6.18 -13.45 5.81
C GLU A 91 -4.84 -13.07 6.45
N VAL A 92 -3.87 -12.59 5.66
CA VAL A 92 -2.60 -12.04 6.18
C VAL A 92 -2.86 -10.77 7.00
N ASP A 93 -3.61 -9.82 6.43
CA ASP A 93 -3.96 -8.56 7.10
C ASP A 93 -4.65 -8.82 8.44
N LYS A 94 -5.68 -9.66 8.44
CA LYS A 94 -6.38 -10.08 9.66
C LYS A 94 -5.42 -10.73 10.67
N CYS A 95 -4.57 -11.66 10.25
CA CYS A 95 -3.59 -12.28 11.14
C CYS A 95 -2.66 -11.24 11.77
N TYR A 96 -2.23 -10.25 10.99
CA TYR A 96 -1.33 -9.22 11.47
C TYR A 96 -2.02 -8.27 12.45
N SER A 97 -3.27 -7.88 12.14
CA SER A 97 -4.12 -7.10 13.04
C SER A 97 -4.43 -7.86 14.33
N ASP A 98 -4.74 -9.15 14.28
CA ASP A 98 -4.99 -9.99 15.47
C ASP A 98 -3.78 -10.01 16.43
N ILE A 99 -2.55 -9.95 15.91
CA ILE A 99 -1.32 -9.93 16.73
C ILE A 99 -1.00 -8.53 17.26
N THR A 100 -1.31 -7.50 16.48
CA THR A 100 -0.91 -6.12 16.78
C THR A 100 -1.98 -5.30 17.48
N THR A 101 -3.23 -5.78 17.52
CA THR A 101 -4.33 -5.09 18.18
C THR A 101 -4.03 -4.90 19.67
N LEU A 102 -4.03 -3.64 20.10
CA LEU A 102 -3.87 -3.21 21.46
C LEU A 102 -5.20 -3.35 22.24
N PRO A 103 -5.17 -3.35 23.59
CA PRO A 103 -6.39 -3.50 24.40
C PRO A 103 -7.44 -2.41 24.19
N ASN A 104 -7.05 -1.24 23.66
CA ASN A 104 -7.96 -0.16 23.31
C ASN A 104 -8.61 -0.32 21.92
N GLY A 105 -8.28 -1.39 21.19
CA GLY A 105 -8.80 -1.69 19.85
C GLY A 105 -7.99 -1.10 18.71
N ASP A 106 -6.92 -0.36 19.01
CA ASP A 106 -5.99 0.18 18.01
C ASP A 106 -5.14 -0.95 17.43
N ASP A 107 -4.98 -1.00 16.11
CA ASP A 107 -4.12 -1.96 15.44
C ASP A 107 -2.91 -1.30 14.79
N TRP A 108 -2.10 -2.09 14.07
CA TRP A 108 -0.89 -1.62 13.42
C TRP A 108 -1.08 -0.44 12.48
N THR A 109 -2.28 -0.20 11.92
CA THR A 109 -2.54 0.92 11.02
C THR A 109 -2.59 2.27 11.74
N THR A 110 -2.76 2.25 13.07
CA THR A 110 -2.83 3.44 13.93
C THR A 110 -1.47 3.82 14.53
N PHE A 111 -0.47 2.95 14.42
CA PHE A 111 0.84 3.18 15.01
C PHE A 111 1.60 4.26 14.21
N GLN A 112 2.02 5.33 14.89
CA GLN A 112 2.75 6.42 14.25
C GLN A 112 4.02 5.94 13.53
N GLU A 113 4.68 4.93 14.09
CA GLU A 113 5.87 4.26 13.55
C GLU A 113 5.62 3.64 12.15
N MET A 114 4.36 3.29 11.85
CA MET A 114 3.94 2.65 10.60
C MET A 114 3.62 3.66 9.50
N ALA A 115 3.52 4.96 9.81
CA ALA A 115 3.16 5.98 8.83
C ALA A 115 4.04 6.00 7.55
N PRO A 116 5.38 5.82 7.62
CA PRO A 116 6.21 5.75 6.42
C PRO A 116 5.87 4.55 5.51
N PHE A 117 5.57 3.38 6.11
CA PHE A 117 5.14 2.20 5.37
C PHE A 117 3.77 2.42 4.72
N LEU A 118 2.81 2.93 5.49
CA LEU A 118 1.44 3.18 5.03
C LEU A 118 1.40 4.19 3.90
N GLY A 119 2.13 5.30 4.03
CA GLY A 119 2.25 6.30 2.97
C GLY A 119 2.91 5.74 1.70
N CYS A 120 3.93 4.90 1.84
CA CYS A 120 4.56 4.23 0.69
C CYS A 120 3.56 3.33 -0.06
N VAL A 121 2.76 2.55 0.67
CA VAL A 121 1.75 1.67 0.06
C VAL A 121 0.62 2.47 -0.59
N GLU A 122 0.18 3.55 0.07
CA GLU A 122 -0.82 4.47 -0.49
C GLU A 122 -0.36 5.08 -1.82
N ASP A 123 0.89 5.58 -1.88
CA ASP A 123 1.48 6.15 -3.08
C ASP A 123 1.54 5.14 -4.24
N LEU A 124 1.92 3.90 -3.95
CA LEU A 124 1.93 2.83 -4.95
C LEU A 124 0.52 2.47 -5.42
N GLY A 125 -0.43 2.40 -4.50
CA GLY A 125 -1.83 2.11 -4.81
C GLY A 125 -2.49 3.22 -5.65
N ASN A 126 -2.17 4.48 -5.39
CA ASN A 126 -2.61 5.61 -6.22
C ASN A 126 -2.02 5.54 -7.64
N LYS A 127 -0.74 5.14 -7.78
CA LYS A 127 -0.13 4.90 -9.09
C LYS A 127 -0.81 3.75 -9.83
N CYS A 128 -1.11 2.66 -9.14
CA CYS A 128 -1.86 1.54 -9.70
C CYS A 128 -3.22 1.98 -10.28
N LYS A 129 -4.05 2.65 -9.47
CA LYS A 129 -5.37 3.18 -9.90
C LYS A 129 -5.27 4.12 -11.10
N SER A 130 -4.24 4.98 -11.16
CA SER A 130 -4.06 5.91 -12.28
C SER A 130 -3.78 5.21 -13.61
N ARG A 131 -3.12 4.04 -13.58
CA ARG A 131 -2.83 3.25 -14.77
C ARG A 131 -4.05 2.50 -15.29
N GLU A 132 -4.86 1.92 -14.40
CA GLU A 132 -6.14 1.31 -14.78
C GLU A 132 -7.05 2.31 -15.53
N ASN A 133 -7.07 3.56 -15.09
CA ASN A 133 -7.83 4.63 -15.75
C ASN A 133 -7.24 5.06 -17.10
N SER A 134 -5.92 4.95 -17.26
CA SER A 134 -5.24 5.31 -18.51
C SER A 134 -5.43 4.22 -19.58
N GLU A 135 -5.30 2.95 -19.21
CA GLU A 135 -5.51 1.80 -20.12
C GLU A 135 -6.98 1.66 -20.54
N SER A 136 -7.92 1.94 -19.62
CA SER A 136 -9.35 1.98 -19.97
C SER A 136 -9.73 3.15 -20.89
N SER A 137 -8.96 4.24 -20.88
CA SER A 137 -9.17 5.37 -21.79
C SER A 137 -8.63 5.08 -23.20
N GLU A 138 -7.49 4.41 -23.34
CA GLU A 138 -6.91 4.05 -24.65
C GLU A 138 -7.74 2.99 -25.39
N SER A 139 -8.40 2.09 -24.66
CA SER A 139 -9.29 1.07 -25.25
C SER A 139 -10.58 1.63 -25.87
N ASN A 140 -10.95 2.89 -25.56
CA ASN A 140 -12.16 3.54 -26.09
C ASN A 140 -11.94 4.41 -27.33
N GLU A 141 -10.68 4.69 -27.72
CA GLU A 141 -10.38 5.54 -28.90
C GLU A 141 -10.22 4.74 -30.22
N SER A 142 -10.34 3.41 -30.19
CA SER A 142 -10.10 2.57 -31.37
C SER A 142 -11.32 2.34 -32.29
N ASN A 143 -12.47 2.99 -32.06
CA ASN A 143 -13.71 2.70 -32.81
C ASN A 143 -14.34 3.91 -33.53
N SER A 144 -13.52 4.84 -34.03
CA SER A 144 -13.96 5.82 -35.01
C SER A 144 -13.09 5.77 -36.26
N HIS A 145 -13.49 4.99 -37.27
CA HIS A 145 -13.53 5.38 -38.68
C HIS A 145 -13.71 4.17 -39.62
N GLU A 146 -14.98 3.81 -39.89
CA GLU A 146 -15.43 3.31 -41.20
C GLU A 146 -16.96 3.41 -41.18
N LYS A 147 -17.61 4.28 -41.95
CA LYS A 147 -17.77 4.10 -43.39
C LYS A 147 -18.26 5.42 -44.02
N SER A 148 -17.47 5.99 -44.92
CA SER A 148 -18.01 6.75 -46.05
C SER A 148 -18.26 5.77 -47.19
N LYS A 149 -19.51 5.74 -47.67
CA LYS A 149 -19.96 5.76 -49.08
C LYS A 149 -21.25 4.95 -49.26
#